data_AF-A0A7S1ET55-F1
#
_entry.id   AF-A0A7S1ET55-F1
#
_cell.length_a   1.000
_cell.length_b   1.000
_cell.length_c   1.000
_cell.angle_alpha   90.00
_cell.angle_beta   90.00
_cell.angle_gamma   90.00
#
_symmetry.space_group_name_H-M   'P 1'
#
loop_
_entity.id
_entity.type
_entity.pdbx_description
1 polymer ?
#
loop_
_entity_poly.entity_id
_entity_poly.type
_entity_poly.pdbx_seq_one_letter_code
_entity_poly.pdbx_strand_id
1 'polypeptide(L)'
;TTGMLFGVLVQHQLVSSITLGIALRYVLEALRKSPPGKMTKFGLCALEQFKERLSGWPQYCSHILQIEHFKALAPELYVYVQNCLSSSVTSGGAFSSSVG
;
A
#
# COMPACT_ATOMS: atom_id res chain seq x y z
N THR A 1 -11.25 -16.26 17.64
CA THR A 1 -10.28 -17.37 17.47
C THR A 1 -10.10 -17.83 16.02
N THR A 2 -10.67 -17.15 15.02
CA THR A 2 -10.39 -17.34 13.58
C THR A 2 -9.16 -16.54 13.10
N GLY A 3 -8.80 -15.48 13.82
CA GLY A 3 -7.69 -14.59 13.46
C GLY A 3 -6.30 -15.21 13.61
N MET A 4 -6.08 -16.13 14.55
CA MET A 4 -4.80 -16.85 14.66
C MET A 4 -4.56 -17.79 13.49
N LEU A 5 -5.61 -18.47 13.00
CA LEU A 5 -5.50 -19.32 11.83
C LEU A 5 -5.15 -18.50 10.57
N PHE A 6 -5.79 -17.32 10.44
CA PHE A 6 -5.48 -16.37 9.37
C PHE A 6 -4.05 -15.83 9.45
N GLY A 7 -3.55 -15.57 10.67
CA GLY A 7 -2.17 -15.16 10.92
C GLY A 7 -1.14 -16.21 10.51
N VAL A 8 -1.38 -17.49 10.85
CA VAL A 8 -0.49 -18.61 10.48
C VAL A 8 -0.50 -18.85 8.96
N LEU A 9 -1.66 -18.70 8.29
CA LEU A 9 -1.78 -18.84 6.84
C LEU A 9 -1.05 -17.75 6.07
N VAL A 10 -1.04 -16.52 6.58
CA VAL A 10 -0.27 -15.39 6.02
C VAL A 10 1.24 -15.59 6.27
N GLN A 11 1.62 -16.15 7.42
CA GLN A 11 3.02 -16.34 7.81
C GLN A 11 3.73 -17.46 7.02
N HIS A 12 3.02 -18.52 6.62
CA HIS A 12 3.61 -19.69 5.94
C HIS A 12 3.63 -19.62 4.41
N GLN A 13 3.25 -18.50 3.78
CA GLN A 13 3.30 -18.33 2.31
C GLN A 13 2.52 -19.39 1.50
N LEU A 14 1.63 -20.18 2.12
CA LEU A 14 0.78 -21.19 1.46
C LEU A 14 -0.48 -20.60 0.82
N VAL A 15 -0.52 -19.28 0.58
CA VAL A 15 -1.60 -18.60 -0.12
C VAL A 15 -0.98 -17.73 -1.22
N SER A 16 -0.45 -18.42 -2.23
CA SER A 16 0.32 -17.80 -3.30
C SER A 16 -0.58 -16.89 -4.15
N SER A 17 -0.31 -15.58 -4.07
CA SER A 17 -0.74 -14.50 -4.96
C SER A 17 -2.21 -14.07 -4.99
N ILE A 18 -3.18 -14.98 -5.03
CA ILE A 18 -4.58 -14.61 -5.30
C ILE A 18 -5.29 -13.93 -4.12
N THR A 19 -5.22 -14.49 -2.91
CA THR A 19 -5.95 -13.93 -1.76
C THR A 19 -5.36 -12.60 -1.29
N LEU A 20 -4.03 -12.46 -1.33
CA LEU A 20 -3.35 -11.21 -1.03
C LEU A 20 -3.69 -10.14 -2.08
N GLY A 21 -3.68 -10.50 -3.35
CA GLY A 21 -4.12 -9.60 -4.43
C GLY A 21 -5.58 -9.15 -4.27
N ILE A 22 -6.48 -10.07 -3.88
CA ILE A 22 -7.89 -9.74 -3.60
C ILE A 22 -8.00 -8.80 -2.39
N ALA A 23 -7.28 -9.06 -1.29
CA ALA A 23 -7.31 -8.21 -0.11
C ALA A 23 -6.81 -6.78 -0.42
N LEU A 24 -5.69 -6.67 -1.14
CA LEU A 24 -5.16 -5.38 -1.59
C LEU A 24 -6.14 -4.65 -2.52
N ARG A 25 -6.79 -5.38 -3.44
CA ARG A 25 -7.82 -4.83 -4.31
C ARG A 25 -9.01 -4.32 -3.51
N TYR A 26 -9.44 -5.06 -2.48
CA TYR A 26 -10.53 -4.67 -1.61
C TYR A 26 -10.24 -3.39 -0.83
N VAL A 27 -9.00 -3.25 -0.32
CA VAL A 27 -8.54 -2.00 0.33
C VAL A 27 -8.50 -0.85 -0.67
N LEU A 28 -8.05 -1.08 -1.89
CA LEU A 28 -7.99 -0.05 -2.93
C LEU A 28 -9.39 0.41 -3.36
N GLU A 29 -10.32 -0.52 -3.51
CA GLU A 29 -11.74 -0.21 -3.76
C GLU A 29 -12.38 0.55 -2.59
N ALA A 30 -12.05 0.16 -1.36
CA ALA A 30 -12.50 0.85 -0.16
C ALA A 30 -12.02 2.31 -0.11
N LEU A 31 -10.77 2.56 -0.52
CA LEU A 31 -10.18 3.91 -0.63
C LEU A 31 -10.77 4.72 -1.80
N ARG A 32 -11.11 4.06 -2.92
CA ARG A 32 -11.77 4.72 -4.06
C ARG A 32 -13.22 5.10 -3.81
N LYS A 33 -13.88 4.47 -2.83
CA LYS A 33 -15.30 4.70 -2.56
C LYS A 33 -15.52 6.13 -2.05
N SER A 34 -16.27 6.91 -2.82
CA SER A 34 -16.78 8.24 -2.48
C SER A 34 -18.31 8.18 -2.44
N PRO A 35 -19.00 8.72 -1.41
CA PRO A 35 -18.49 9.59 -0.34
C PRO A 35 -17.66 8.86 0.73
N PRO A 36 -16.76 9.59 1.45
CA PRO A 36 -15.95 9.02 2.52
C PRO A 36 -16.85 8.44 3.62
N GLY A 37 -16.74 7.14 3.83
CA GLY A 37 -17.58 6.40 4.77
C GLY A 37 -16.78 5.42 5.64
N LYS A 38 -17.50 4.50 6.30
CA LYS A 38 -16.89 3.44 7.11
C LYS A 38 -15.86 2.61 6.32
N MET A 39 -16.13 2.38 5.03
CA MET A 39 -15.26 1.60 4.15
C MET A 39 -13.95 2.33 3.86
N THR A 40 -13.99 3.65 3.62
CA THR A 40 -12.80 4.46 3.37
C THR A 40 -11.89 4.52 4.61
N LYS A 41 -12.48 4.66 5.81
CA LYS A 41 -11.74 4.57 7.08
C LYS A 41 -11.11 3.20 7.30
N PHE A 42 -11.84 2.13 6.97
CA PHE A 42 -11.30 0.76 7.00
C PHE A 42 -10.09 0.63 6.06
N GLY A 43 -10.19 1.16 4.84
CA GLY A 43 -9.10 1.15 3.87
C GLY A 43 -7.85 1.87 4.37
N LEU A 44 -8.02 3.05 5.00
CA LEU A 44 -6.90 3.81 5.58
C LEU A 44 -6.23 3.06 6.74
N CYS A 45 -7.03 2.53 7.68
CA CYS A 45 -6.51 1.78 8.82
C CYS A 45 -5.79 0.50 8.36
N ALA A 46 -6.34 -0.20 7.38
CA ALA A 46 -5.69 -1.37 6.78
C ALA A 46 -4.35 -0.97 6.13
N LEU A 47 -4.34 0.11 5.33
CA LEU A 47 -3.15 0.60 4.66
C LEU A 47 -2.00 0.91 5.63
N GLU A 48 -2.33 1.47 6.80
CA GLU A 48 -1.37 1.77 7.84
C GLU A 48 -0.73 0.52 8.46
N GLN A 49 -1.49 -0.56 8.62
CA GLN A 49 -1.00 -1.84 9.16
C GLN A 49 0.01 -2.54 8.25
N PHE A 50 -0.08 -2.35 6.94
CA PHE A 50 0.84 -2.96 5.97
C PHE A 50 1.71 -1.94 5.23
N LYS A 51 1.83 -0.70 5.76
CA LYS A 51 2.62 0.36 5.11
C LYS A 51 4.09 0.00 4.92
N GLU A 52 4.68 -0.74 5.86
CA GLU A 52 6.06 -1.21 5.76
C GLU A 52 6.25 -2.16 4.57
N ARG A 53 5.24 -2.98 4.25
CA ARG A 53 5.24 -3.87 3.09
C ARG A 53 4.91 -3.18 1.76
N LEU A 54 4.36 -1.96 1.77
CA LEU A 54 4.10 -1.18 0.54
C LEU A 54 5.40 -0.95 -0.26
N SER A 55 6.54 -0.83 0.43
CA SER A 55 7.87 -0.73 -0.19
C SER A 55 8.20 -1.90 -1.13
N GLY A 56 7.65 -3.09 -0.87
CA GLY A 56 7.80 -4.28 -1.72
C GLY A 56 6.83 -4.33 -2.92
N TRP A 57 5.85 -3.41 -3.00
CA TRP A 57 4.81 -3.41 -4.02
C TRP A 57 4.68 -2.04 -4.72
N PRO A 58 5.70 -1.60 -5.49
CA PRO A 58 5.68 -0.28 -6.14
C PRO A 58 4.51 -0.09 -7.10
N GLN A 59 4.06 -1.16 -7.78
CA GLN A 59 2.87 -1.09 -8.66
C GLN A 59 1.59 -0.74 -7.87
N TYR A 60 1.43 -1.26 -6.66
CA TYR A 60 0.29 -0.95 -5.81
C TYR A 60 0.32 0.50 -5.32
N CYS A 61 1.51 0.98 -4.93
CA CYS A 61 1.74 2.38 -4.58
C CYS A 61 1.33 3.32 -5.71
N SER A 62 1.71 3.01 -6.97
CA SER A 62 1.28 3.79 -8.13
C SER A 62 -0.23 3.84 -8.30
N HIS A 63 -0.94 2.72 -8.06
CA HIS A 63 -2.40 2.69 -8.16
C HIS A 63 -3.10 3.48 -7.05
N ILE A 64 -2.52 3.57 -5.85
CA ILE A 64 -3.02 4.42 -4.78
C ILE A 64 -2.85 5.90 -5.15
N LEU A 65 -1.68 6.28 -5.68
CA LEU A 65 -1.39 7.67 -6.06
C LEU A 65 -2.28 8.17 -7.21
N GLN A 66 -2.83 7.28 -8.04
CA GLN A 66 -3.81 7.61 -9.08
C GLN A 66 -5.18 8.02 -8.52
N ILE A 67 -5.45 7.85 -7.23
CA ILE A 67 -6.72 8.24 -6.61
C ILE A 67 -6.65 9.73 -6.26
N GLU A 68 -7.32 10.59 -7.03
CA GLU A 68 -7.29 12.05 -6.84
C GLU A 68 -7.70 12.49 -5.42
N HIS A 69 -8.78 11.91 -4.89
CA HIS A 69 -9.30 12.29 -3.56
C HIS A 69 -8.51 11.67 -2.40
N PHE A 70 -7.60 10.73 -2.65
CA PHE A 70 -6.81 10.10 -1.59
C PHE A 70 -5.85 11.10 -0.94
N LYS A 71 -5.27 12.01 -1.74
CA LYS A 71 -4.40 13.09 -1.25
C LYS A 71 -5.14 14.02 -0.28
N ALA A 72 -6.40 14.35 -0.58
CA ALA A 72 -7.24 15.18 0.28
C ALA A 72 -7.67 14.44 1.56
N LEU A 73 -7.82 13.12 1.48
CA LEU A 73 -8.28 12.29 2.59
C LEU A 73 -7.17 11.97 3.60
N ALA A 74 -5.95 11.69 3.12
CA ALA A 74 -4.82 11.28 3.95
C ALA A 74 -3.48 11.77 3.36
N PRO A 75 -3.12 13.05 3.56
CA PRO A 75 -1.91 13.63 2.98
C PRO A 75 -0.62 12.98 3.52
N GLU A 76 -0.58 12.60 4.80
CA GLU A 76 0.55 11.90 5.43
C GLU A 76 0.85 10.55 4.74
N LEU A 77 -0.19 9.74 4.53
CA LEU A 77 -0.09 8.45 3.83
C LEU A 77 0.28 8.63 2.35
N TYR A 78 -0.25 9.66 1.70
CA TYR A 78 0.11 9.99 0.30
C TYR A 78 1.62 10.24 0.17
N VAL A 79 2.19 11.07 1.05
CA VAL A 79 3.64 11.36 1.05
C VAL A 79 4.45 10.09 1.35
N TYR A 80 4.00 9.26 2.30
CA TYR A 80 4.67 8.00 2.61
C TYR A 80 4.71 7.05 1.40
N VAL A 81 3.57 6.86 0.73
CA VAL A 81 3.46 6.01 -0.47
C VAL A 81 4.32 6.56 -1.61
N GLN A 82 4.33 7.89 -1.80
CA GLN A 82 5.16 8.55 -2.81
C GLN A 82 6.67 8.37 -2.52
N ASN A 83 7.08 8.47 -1.25
CA ASN A 83 8.45 8.24 -0.83
C ASN A 83 8.83 6.76 -1.00
N CYS A 84 7.96 5.81 -0.66
CA CYS A 84 8.20 4.39 -0.92
C CYS A 84 8.38 4.10 -2.42
N LEU A 85 7.56 4.72 -3.28
CA LEU A 85 7.70 4.57 -4.73
C LEU A 85 9.05 5.13 -5.22
N SER A 86 9.41 6.33 -4.75
CA SER A 86 10.68 6.97 -5.09
C SER A 86 11.90 6.18 -4.58
N SER A 87 11.82 5.64 -3.37
CA SER A 87 12.88 4.82 -2.78
C SER A 87 13.04 3.47 -3.46
N SER A 88 11.95 2.86 -3.96
CA SER A 88 12.04 1.62 -4.73
C SER A 88 12.76 1.79 -6.08
N VAL A 89 12.67 3.00 -6.66
CA VAL A 89 13.39 3.38 -7.88
C VAL A 89 14.88 3.62 -7.60
N THR A 90 15.23 4.08 -6.39
CA THR A 90 16.62 4.44 -6.04
C THR A 90 17.53 3.25 -5.72
N SER A 91 16.98 2.04 -5.52
CA SER A 91 17.79 0.83 -5.33
C SER A 91 18.45 0.31 -6.63
N GLY A 92 18.24 0.97 -7.77
CA GLY A 92 18.84 0.64 -9.07
C GLY A 92 19.75 1.73 -9.67
N GLY A 93 20.14 2.75 -8.90
CA GLY A 93 20.81 3.92 -9.47
C GLY A 93 21.71 4.67 -8.49
N ALA A 94 22.51 3.96 -7.70
CA ALA A 94 23.70 4.56 -7.11
C ALA A 94 24.75 4.78 -8.22
N PHE A 95 24.68 5.92 -8.91
CA PHE A 95 25.91 6.55 -9.40
C PHE A 95 25.84 8.06 -9.15
N SER A 96 26.86 8.50 -8.44
CA SER A 96 26.99 9.81 -7.82
C SER A 96 26.71 10.98 -8.76
N SER A 97 25.98 11.93 -8.20
CA SER A 97 26.10 13.36 -8.44
C SER A 97 27.55 13.83 -8.61
N SER A 98 27.79 14.50 -9.74
CA SER A 98 28.35 15.86 -9.85
C SER A 98 29.41 16.28 -8.82
N VAL A 99 30.65 16.49 -9.27
CA VAL A 99 31.53 17.60 -8.87
C VAL A 99 32.62 17.84 -9.93
N GLY A 100 32.77 19.09 -10.38
CA GLY A 100 34.03 19.68 -10.85
C GLY A 100 34.47 19.42 -12.28
#